data_AF-A0A2I1C5C2-F1
#
_entry.id   AF-A0A2I1C5C2-F1
#
_cell.length_a   1.000
_cell.length_b   1.000
_cell.length_c   1.000
_cell.angle_alpha   90.00
_cell.angle_beta   90.00
_cell.angle_gamma   90.00
#
_symmetry.space_group_name_H-M   'P 1'
#
loop_
_entity.id
_entity.type
_entity.pdbx_description
1 polymer ?
#
loop_
_entity_poly.entity_id
_entity_poly.type
_entity_poly.pdbx_seq_one_letter_code
_entity_poly.pdbx_strand_id
1 'polypeptide(L)'
;MKSVLFSLGLLVSLRFCASSQTPALQWDPDTIASCVEWYDNDEGLTCEEARNYWGITPEQFTQWNPSVSLDCEPWEYQSYCIVTQERLSNSTKTTTTSTPASTPTTTQTTLGPFPTAWTSLGCYFDDPNLLPLLQTRVSKEGGDPALTIAKCQNACYLAALTFAGVKAGNECWCSPFVAGEHARDQSDCNLPCSG
;
A
#
# COMPACT_ATOMS: atom_id res chain seq x y z
N MET A 1 -42.61 -25.48 17.54
CA MET A 1 -41.46 -26.40 17.54
C MET A 1 -40.61 -26.12 16.31
N LYS A 2 -39.48 -25.42 16.49
CA LYS A 2 -38.42 -25.27 15.49
C LYS A 2 -37.11 -25.13 16.27
N SER A 3 -36.18 -26.02 16.02
CA SER A 3 -34.82 -25.97 16.57
C SER A 3 -33.89 -25.34 15.55
N VAL A 4 -32.94 -24.53 16.01
CA VAL A 4 -31.80 -24.08 15.19
C VAL A 4 -30.57 -24.81 15.71
N LEU A 5 -29.93 -25.58 14.83
CA LEU A 5 -28.63 -26.21 15.07
C LEU A 5 -27.55 -25.20 14.66
N PHE A 6 -26.60 -24.94 15.56
CA PHE A 6 -25.35 -24.27 15.20
C PHE A 6 -24.22 -25.28 15.33
N SER A 7 -23.59 -25.62 14.21
CA SER A 7 -22.35 -26.39 14.20
C SER A 7 -21.21 -25.49 14.65
N LEU A 8 -20.43 -25.95 15.63
CA LEU A 8 -19.07 -25.46 15.87
C LEU A 8 -18.19 -25.89 14.68
N GLY A 9 -18.29 -25.15 13.58
CA GLY A 9 -17.21 -25.10 12.61
C GLY A 9 -16.10 -24.30 13.28
N LEU A 10 -15.01 -24.98 13.64
CA LEU A 10 -13.76 -24.33 14.01
C LEU A 10 -13.35 -23.48 12.79
N LEU A 11 -13.71 -22.21 12.78
CA LEU A 11 -13.09 -21.23 11.89
C LEU A 11 -11.64 -21.14 12.36
N VAL A 12 -10.78 -21.98 11.77
CA VAL A 12 -9.39 -21.61 11.64
C VAL A 12 -9.44 -20.35 10.79
N SER A 13 -9.47 -19.20 11.46
CA SER A 13 -9.23 -17.91 10.84
C SER A 13 -7.91 -18.08 10.12
N LEU A 14 -7.96 -18.24 8.81
CA LEU A 14 -6.81 -17.99 7.96
C LEU A 14 -6.50 -16.52 8.20
N ARG A 15 -5.63 -16.27 9.20
CA ARG A 15 -4.96 -15.00 9.40
C ARG A 15 -4.11 -14.83 8.16
N PHE A 16 -4.70 -14.23 7.13
CA PHE A 16 -3.92 -13.64 6.06
C PHE A 16 -3.03 -12.62 6.74
N CYS A 17 -1.76 -12.96 6.96
CA CYS A 17 -0.76 -11.98 7.33
C CYS A 17 -0.65 -11.06 6.13
N ALA A 18 -1.36 -9.94 6.20
CA ALA A 18 -1.39 -8.95 5.15
C ALA A 18 0.00 -8.31 5.10
N SER A 19 0.85 -8.88 4.27
CA SER A 19 2.04 -8.19 3.81
C SER A 19 1.62 -7.28 2.67
N SER A 20 2.14 -6.06 2.66
CA SER A 20 1.75 -5.01 1.72
C SER A 20 2.98 -4.27 1.25
N GLN A 21 2.97 -3.74 0.03
CA GLN A 21 4.05 -2.89 -0.47
C GLN A 21 4.13 -1.54 0.26
N THR A 22 3.12 -1.20 1.05
CA THR A 22 3.07 0.02 1.87
C THR A 22 2.51 -0.28 3.25
N PRO A 23 3.03 0.36 4.31
CA PRO A 23 2.52 0.19 5.67
C PRO A 23 1.13 0.81 5.80
N ALA A 24 0.19 0.10 6.43
CA ALA A 24 -1.14 0.62 6.78
C ALA A 24 -1.22 1.24 8.18
N LEU A 25 -0.23 0.96 9.05
CA LEU A 25 -0.09 1.57 10.37
C LEU A 25 1.05 2.60 10.39
N GLN A 26 1.17 3.32 11.51
CA GLN A 26 2.38 4.10 11.81
C GLN A 26 3.61 3.18 11.80
N TRP A 27 4.79 3.70 11.47
CA TRP A 27 6.05 2.95 11.51
C TRP A 27 7.15 3.82 12.10
N ASP A 28 8.26 3.20 12.47
CA ASP A 28 9.39 3.92 13.04
C ASP A 28 10.09 4.76 11.94
N PRO A 29 10.36 6.06 12.16
CA PRO A 29 11.06 6.90 11.18
C PRO A 29 12.44 6.38 10.76
N ASP A 30 13.10 5.61 11.62
CA ASP A 30 14.41 4.99 11.38
C ASP A 30 14.30 3.62 10.69
N THR A 31 13.08 3.13 10.40
CA THR A 31 12.89 1.95 9.54
C THR A 31 13.58 2.17 8.19
N ILE A 32 14.28 1.14 7.72
CA ILE A 32 15.16 1.21 6.56
C ILE A 32 14.44 1.77 5.32
N ALA A 33 15.02 2.80 4.70
CA ALA A 33 14.42 3.51 3.57
C ALA A 33 14.22 2.62 2.32
N SER A 34 14.95 1.51 2.22
CA SER A 34 14.83 0.54 1.12
C SER A 34 13.77 -0.54 1.36
N CYS A 35 12.85 -0.33 2.29
CA CYS A 35 11.77 -1.26 2.54
C CYS A 35 10.80 -1.31 1.34
N VAL A 36 10.41 -2.52 0.94
CA VAL A 36 9.56 -2.77 -0.23
C VAL A 36 8.36 -3.65 0.10
N GLU A 37 8.37 -4.28 1.28
CA GLU A 37 7.24 -5.05 1.78
C GLU A 37 7.16 -4.90 3.30
N TRP A 38 5.95 -4.66 3.77
CA TRP A 38 5.59 -4.25 5.12
C TRP A 38 4.62 -5.25 5.71
N TYR A 39 4.74 -5.46 7.01
CA TYR A 39 3.79 -6.20 7.82
C TYR A 39 3.14 -5.23 8.81
N ASP A 40 1.82 -5.17 8.79
CA ASP A 40 1.03 -4.33 9.70
C ASP A 40 0.69 -5.13 10.98
N ASN A 41 1.28 -4.76 12.12
CA ASN A 41 1.06 -5.45 13.39
C ASN A 41 -0.22 -4.95 14.09
N ASP A 42 -1.38 -5.36 13.58
CA ASP A 42 -2.69 -4.87 14.01
C ASP A 42 -3.46 -5.81 14.97
N GLU A 43 -2.76 -6.46 15.92
CA GLU A 43 -3.18 -7.68 16.65
C GLU A 43 -2.87 -9.00 15.92
N GLY A 44 -1.87 -8.97 15.03
CA GLY A 44 -1.41 -10.12 14.24
C GLY A 44 -0.51 -11.11 15.00
N LEU A 45 0.57 -11.54 14.36
CA LEU A 45 1.55 -12.49 14.88
C LEU A 45 2.42 -11.87 16.00
N THR A 46 2.97 -12.71 16.87
CA THR A 46 4.13 -12.30 17.70
C THR A 46 5.33 -11.98 16.80
N CYS A 47 6.27 -11.17 17.29
CA CYS A 47 7.48 -10.82 16.53
C CYS A 47 8.26 -12.06 16.05
N GLU A 48 8.38 -13.09 16.88
CA GLU A 48 9.07 -14.33 16.51
C GLU A 48 8.33 -15.08 15.41
N GLU A 49 7.00 -15.20 15.51
CA GLU A 49 6.16 -15.83 14.49
C GLU A 49 6.21 -15.06 13.16
N ALA A 50 6.15 -13.73 13.21
CA ALA A 50 6.31 -12.86 12.06
C ALA A 50 7.64 -13.13 11.35
N ARG A 51 8.76 -13.02 12.07
CA ARG A 51 10.08 -13.25 11.50
C ARG A 51 10.25 -14.66 10.92
N ASN A 52 9.72 -15.68 11.62
CA ASN A 52 9.77 -17.06 11.15
C ASN A 52 8.94 -17.26 9.88
N TYR A 53 7.77 -16.62 9.79
CA TYR A 53 6.90 -16.69 8.62
C TYR A 53 7.58 -16.16 7.35
N TRP A 54 8.32 -15.05 7.45
CA TRP A 54 9.05 -14.44 6.32
C TRP A 54 10.52 -14.87 6.21
N GLY A 55 11.00 -15.78 7.07
CA GLY A 55 12.39 -16.26 7.04
C GLY A 55 13.43 -15.17 7.27
N ILE A 56 13.20 -14.30 8.27
CA ILE A 56 14.03 -13.15 8.62
C ILE A 56 14.79 -13.44 9.92
N THR A 57 16.12 -13.29 9.91
CA THR A 57 16.93 -13.47 11.13
C THR A 57 16.74 -12.28 12.10
N PRO A 58 17.05 -12.42 13.40
CA PRO A 58 16.94 -11.30 14.34
C PRO A 58 17.72 -10.08 13.88
N GLU A 59 18.93 -10.29 13.39
CA GLU A 59 19.84 -9.23 12.96
C GLU A 59 19.28 -8.50 11.74
N GLN A 60 18.70 -9.23 10.78
CA GLN A 60 18.06 -8.64 9.61
C GLN A 60 16.83 -7.82 10.01
N PHE A 61 16.00 -8.35 10.91
CA PHE A 61 14.78 -7.66 11.31
C PHE A 61 15.06 -6.38 12.09
N THR A 62 16.00 -6.42 13.04
CA THR A 62 16.48 -5.24 13.76
C THR A 62 17.21 -4.25 12.84
N GLN A 63 17.96 -4.74 11.85
CA GLN A 63 18.60 -3.85 10.87
C GLN A 63 17.56 -3.08 10.04
N TRP A 64 16.45 -3.71 9.68
CA TRP A 64 15.40 -3.05 8.90
C TRP A 64 14.45 -2.24 9.75
N ASN A 65 14.26 -2.62 11.02
CA ASN A 65 13.39 -1.96 11.98
C ASN A 65 14.18 -1.70 13.28
N PRO A 66 14.98 -0.62 13.35
CA PRO A 66 15.88 -0.37 14.49
C PRO A 66 15.19 -0.22 15.84
N SER A 67 13.89 0.04 15.85
CA SER A 67 13.06 0.11 17.05
C SER A 67 12.81 -1.24 17.71
N VAL A 68 13.05 -2.36 17.02
CA VAL A 68 12.88 -3.71 17.56
C VAL A 68 14.24 -4.33 17.82
N SER A 69 14.54 -4.63 19.09
CA SER A 69 15.79 -5.30 19.46
C SER A 69 15.86 -6.75 18.94
N LEU A 70 17.03 -7.38 19.08
CA LEU A 70 17.24 -8.77 18.70
C LEU A 70 16.32 -9.74 19.48
N ASP A 71 15.93 -9.34 20.69
CA ASP A 71 15.04 -10.06 21.58
C ASP A 71 13.55 -9.77 21.27
N CYS A 72 13.25 -9.12 20.14
CA CYS A 72 11.89 -8.78 19.72
C CYS A 72 11.17 -7.78 20.64
N GLU A 73 11.92 -6.91 21.32
CA GLU A 73 11.38 -5.93 22.26
C GLU A 73 11.85 -4.50 21.93
N PRO A 74 10.97 -3.47 21.98
CA PRO A 74 9.52 -3.57 22.13
C PRO A 74 8.81 -4.08 20.86
N TRP A 75 7.68 -4.79 21.03
CA TRP A 75 6.79 -5.21 19.93
C TRP A 75 5.46 -4.44 19.99
N GLU A 76 5.34 -3.44 19.14
CA GLU A 76 4.31 -2.41 19.23
C GLU A 76 3.29 -2.53 18.09
N TYR A 77 2.12 -1.93 18.30
CA TYR A 77 1.09 -1.81 17.27
C TYR A 77 1.53 -0.81 16.20
N GLN A 78 2.24 -1.30 15.19
CA GLN A 78 2.83 -0.52 14.11
C GLN A 78 3.19 -1.40 12.91
N SER A 79 3.59 -0.78 11.79
CA SER A 79 4.10 -1.49 10.64
C SER A 79 5.60 -1.74 10.76
N TYR A 80 6.02 -2.88 10.23
CA TYR A 80 7.41 -3.33 10.22
C TYR A 80 7.82 -3.75 8.82
N CYS A 81 9.03 -3.39 8.44
CA CYS A 81 9.63 -3.84 7.20
C CYS A 81 9.96 -5.34 7.27
N ILE A 82 9.49 -6.10 6.27
CA ILE A 82 9.71 -7.55 6.17
C ILE A 82 10.49 -7.94 4.91
N VAL A 83 10.57 -7.06 3.90
CA VAL A 83 11.43 -7.26 2.73
C VAL A 83 12.05 -5.94 2.31
N THR A 84 13.33 -5.98 1.93
CA THR A 84 14.07 -4.85 1.35
C THR A 84 14.37 -5.06 -0.13
N GLN A 85 14.63 -3.96 -0.84
CA GLN A 85 15.05 -3.98 -2.24
C GLN A 85 16.26 -4.91 -2.50
N GLU A 86 17.20 -4.99 -1.55
CA GLU A 86 18.37 -5.86 -1.65
C GLU A 86 18.01 -7.35 -1.56
N ARG A 87 17.10 -7.73 -0.66
CA ARG A 87 16.64 -9.13 -0.58
C ARG A 87 15.84 -9.53 -1.81
N LEU A 88 15.00 -8.65 -2.37
CA LEU A 88 14.34 -8.91 -3.65
C LEU A 88 15.37 -9.11 -4.77
N SER A 89 16.38 -8.24 -4.83
CA SER A 89 17.42 -8.31 -5.86
C SER A 89 18.28 -9.59 -5.75
N ASN A 90 18.61 -10.01 -4.53
CA ASN A 90 19.35 -11.24 -4.27
C ASN A 90 18.52 -12.51 -4.51
N SER A 91 17.21 -12.47 -4.28
CA SER A 91 16.28 -13.54 -4.64
C SER A 91 16.27 -13.76 -6.16
N THR A 92 16.17 -12.69 -6.95
CA THR A 92 16.23 -12.73 -8.42
C THR A 92 17.62 -13.18 -8.94
N LYS A 93 18.68 -12.83 -8.21
CA LYS A 93 20.06 -13.23 -8.54
C LYS A 93 20.30 -14.74 -8.34
N THR A 94 19.54 -15.40 -7.46
CA THR A 94 19.70 -16.82 -7.13
C THR A 94 19.15 -17.76 -8.23
N THR A 95 18.41 -17.24 -9.23
CA THR A 95 17.87 -18.04 -10.34
C THR A 95 18.70 -17.97 -11.63
N THR A 96 19.81 -17.22 -11.69
CA THR A 96 20.56 -17.04 -12.96
C THR A 96 21.94 -17.70 -12.92
N THR A 97 21.99 -19.00 -13.22
CA THR A 97 23.23 -19.65 -13.65
C THR A 97 23.56 -19.22 -15.09
N SER A 98 24.75 -18.63 -15.24
CA SER A 98 25.54 -18.39 -16.46
C SER A 98 25.04 -17.40 -17.53
N THR A 99 25.79 -16.30 -17.72
CA THR A 99 26.57 -15.92 -18.94
C THR A 99 26.77 -14.38 -18.98
N PRO A 100 27.94 -13.82 -19.38
CA PRO A 100 28.41 -12.54 -18.88
C PRO A 100 27.94 -11.28 -19.62
N ALA A 101 27.71 -10.25 -18.80
CA ALA A 101 27.91 -8.81 -18.95
C ALA A 101 27.70 -8.15 -20.33
N SER A 102 26.74 -7.21 -20.37
CA SER A 102 26.78 -6.05 -21.25
C SER A 102 26.29 -4.80 -20.51
N THR A 103 27.07 -3.73 -20.67
CA THR A 103 27.07 -2.38 -20.09
C THR A 103 25.68 -1.70 -20.00
N PRO A 104 25.39 -0.86 -18.98
CA PRO A 104 24.08 -0.24 -18.82
C PRO A 104 23.82 0.82 -19.90
N THR A 105 22.68 0.71 -20.59
CA THR A 105 22.16 1.79 -21.43
C THR A 105 21.00 2.44 -20.68
N THR A 106 21.17 3.72 -20.33
CA THR A 106 20.12 4.58 -19.76
C THR A 106 18.91 4.57 -20.68
N THR A 107 17.81 3.97 -20.24
CA THR A 107 16.56 3.95 -21.00
C THR A 107 15.57 4.83 -20.26
N GLN A 108 15.23 5.97 -20.86
CA GLN A 108 14.08 6.78 -20.44
C GLN A 108 12.83 5.90 -20.50
N THR A 109 12.15 5.76 -19.37
CA THR A 109 10.90 5.00 -19.26
C THR A 109 9.84 5.69 -20.12
N THR A 110 9.57 5.10 -21.28
CA THR A 110 8.41 5.45 -22.11
C THR A 110 7.20 4.78 -21.45
N LEU A 111 6.20 5.57 -21.05
CA LEU A 111 4.96 5.05 -20.44
C LEU A 111 4.34 4.00 -21.38
N GLY A 112 3.95 2.86 -20.80
CA GLY A 112 3.25 1.79 -21.52
C GLY A 112 1.83 2.19 -21.97
N PRO A 113 1.00 1.27 -22.47
CA PRO A 113 -0.40 1.55 -22.70
C PRO A 113 -1.15 1.75 -21.38
N PHE A 114 -2.17 2.62 -21.39
CA PHE A 114 -3.07 2.90 -20.26
C PHE A 114 -3.56 1.60 -19.59
N PRO A 115 -3.45 1.45 -18.26
CA PRO A 115 -3.91 0.26 -17.56
C PRO A 115 -5.41 0.09 -17.82
N THR A 116 -5.78 -1.02 -18.44
CA THR A 116 -7.16 -1.30 -18.85
C THR A 116 -8.07 -1.65 -17.64
N ALA A 117 -7.50 -1.75 -16.44
CA ALA A 117 -8.23 -2.06 -15.22
C ALA A 117 -7.74 -1.19 -14.06
N TRP A 118 -8.53 -0.17 -13.70
CA TRP A 118 -8.43 0.50 -12.41
C TRP A 118 -9.30 -0.25 -11.41
N THR A 119 -8.76 -0.57 -10.23
CA THR A 119 -9.54 -1.16 -9.13
C THR A 119 -10.05 -0.05 -8.23
N SER A 120 -11.35 -0.07 -7.94
CA SER A 120 -11.94 0.86 -6.96
C SER A 120 -11.53 0.45 -5.54
N LEU A 121 -10.86 1.35 -4.82
CA LEU A 121 -10.48 1.14 -3.41
C LEU A 121 -11.58 1.56 -2.42
N GLY A 122 -12.58 2.31 -2.90
CA GLY A 122 -13.73 2.75 -2.10
C GLY A 122 -13.68 4.24 -1.74
N CYS A 123 -14.59 4.64 -0.88
CA CYS A 123 -14.71 5.98 -0.33
C CYS A 123 -13.80 6.13 0.89
N TYR A 124 -13.03 7.21 0.94
CA TYR A 124 -12.10 7.53 2.04
C TYR A 124 -12.52 8.82 2.72
N PHE A 125 -12.23 8.91 4.01
CA PHE A 125 -12.43 10.13 4.78
C PHE A 125 -11.33 11.14 4.42
N ASP A 126 -11.75 12.32 3.98
CA ASP A 126 -10.85 13.40 3.54
C ASP A 126 -11.11 14.63 4.41
N ASP A 127 -10.36 14.75 5.51
CA ASP A 127 -10.41 15.89 6.41
C ASP A 127 -9.37 16.94 6.00
N PRO A 128 -9.78 18.18 5.69
CA PRO A 128 -8.86 19.25 5.30
C PRO A 128 -7.90 19.69 6.43
N ASN A 129 -8.14 19.28 7.68
CA ASN A 129 -7.27 19.55 8.83
C ASN A 129 -6.31 18.37 9.14
N LEU A 130 -6.46 17.25 8.45
CA LEU A 130 -5.57 16.09 8.53
C LEU A 130 -4.68 16.01 7.28
N LEU A 131 -3.76 15.03 7.25
CA LEU A 131 -2.89 14.79 6.10
C LEU A 131 -3.74 14.57 4.83
N PRO A 132 -3.37 15.19 3.69
CA PRO A 132 -4.13 15.06 2.46
C PRO A 132 -4.13 13.61 1.96
N LEU A 133 -5.33 13.05 1.75
CA LEU A 133 -5.56 11.69 1.24
C LEU A 133 -4.78 11.39 -0.04
N LEU A 134 -4.74 12.36 -0.94
CA LEU A 134 -3.94 12.37 -2.17
C LEU A 134 -3.19 13.71 -2.26
N GLN A 135 -1.92 13.66 -2.67
CA GLN A 135 -1.00 14.78 -2.50
C GLN A 135 -1.05 15.81 -3.63
N THR A 136 -1.38 15.38 -4.86
CA THR A 136 -1.25 16.20 -6.05
C THR A 136 -2.60 16.45 -6.69
N ARG A 137 -3.11 17.68 -6.58
CA ARG A 137 -4.25 18.10 -7.39
C ARG A 137 -3.81 18.31 -8.84
N VAL A 138 -4.41 17.58 -9.78
CA VAL A 138 -4.14 17.73 -11.22
C VAL A 138 -5.23 18.52 -11.95
N SER A 139 -6.41 18.66 -11.33
CA SER A 139 -7.43 19.60 -11.78
C SER A 139 -7.02 21.06 -11.53
N LYS A 140 -7.49 21.99 -12.35
CA LYS A 140 -7.24 23.43 -12.18
C LYS A 140 -7.88 23.97 -10.90
N GLU A 141 -7.41 25.14 -10.45
CA GLU A 141 -8.07 25.92 -9.41
C GLU A 141 -9.51 26.23 -9.85
N GLY A 142 -10.49 25.91 -9.00
CA GLY A 142 -11.93 25.95 -9.34
C GLY A 142 -12.51 24.65 -9.91
N GLY A 143 -11.68 23.62 -10.12
CA GLY A 143 -12.10 22.30 -10.58
C GLY A 143 -12.24 22.17 -12.11
N ASP A 144 -12.52 20.95 -12.55
CA ASP A 144 -12.81 20.61 -13.94
C ASP A 144 -14.34 20.56 -14.12
N PRO A 145 -14.93 21.41 -14.99
CA PRO A 145 -16.37 21.46 -15.18
C PRO A 145 -16.93 20.28 -15.99
N ALA A 146 -16.07 19.44 -16.56
CA ALA A 146 -16.45 18.22 -17.27
C ALA A 146 -15.56 17.06 -16.78
N LEU A 147 -15.50 16.90 -15.46
CA LEU A 147 -14.73 15.84 -14.82
C LEU A 147 -15.49 14.51 -14.95
N THR A 148 -14.78 13.47 -15.36
CA THR A 148 -15.24 12.09 -15.26
C THR A 148 -14.18 11.25 -14.55
N ILE A 149 -14.57 10.11 -13.98
CA ILE A 149 -13.63 9.18 -13.33
C ILE A 149 -12.52 8.76 -14.30
N ALA A 150 -12.87 8.41 -15.53
CA ALA A 150 -11.91 7.99 -16.56
C ALA A 150 -10.93 9.12 -16.93
N LYS A 151 -11.41 10.37 -17.00
CA LYS A 151 -10.56 11.54 -17.26
C LYS A 151 -9.55 11.75 -16.13
N CYS A 152 -9.98 11.58 -14.89
CA CYS A 152 -9.10 11.70 -13.73
C CYS A 152 -8.04 10.58 -13.68
N GLN A 153 -8.47 9.33 -13.88
CA GLN A 153 -7.59 8.17 -13.99
C GLN A 153 -6.52 8.36 -15.07
N ASN A 154 -6.92 8.81 -16.27
CA ASN A 154 -5.98 9.08 -17.35
C ASN A 154 -5.00 10.22 -17.02
N ALA A 155 -5.44 11.27 -16.34
CA ALA A 155 -4.56 12.34 -15.89
C ALA A 155 -3.50 11.83 -14.88
N CYS A 156 -3.89 11.03 -13.90
CA CYS A 156 -2.96 10.45 -12.93
C CYS A 156 -1.98 9.48 -13.58
N TYR A 157 -2.45 8.68 -14.54
CA TYR A 157 -1.60 7.82 -15.35
C TYR A 157 -0.52 8.59 -16.11
N LEU A 158 -0.91 9.66 -16.82
CA LEU A 158 0.03 10.52 -17.55
C LEU A 158 0.99 11.28 -16.63
N ALA A 159 0.58 11.53 -15.39
CA ALA A 159 1.42 12.08 -14.33
C ALA A 159 2.33 11.04 -13.67
N ALA A 160 2.28 9.77 -14.10
CA ALA A 160 3.01 8.64 -13.49
C ALA A 160 2.69 8.44 -12.00
N LEU A 161 1.43 8.66 -11.60
CA LEU A 161 0.93 8.51 -10.24
C LEU A 161 -0.05 7.32 -10.15
N THR A 162 0.17 6.45 -9.16
CA THR A 162 -0.48 5.14 -9.04
C THR A 162 -1.95 5.21 -8.61
N PHE A 163 -2.31 6.26 -7.85
CA PHE A 163 -3.66 6.42 -7.30
C PHE A 163 -4.32 7.67 -7.88
N ALA A 164 -5.62 7.55 -8.14
CA ALA A 164 -6.48 8.60 -8.65
C ALA A 164 -7.72 8.71 -7.75
N GLY A 165 -8.12 9.93 -7.42
CA GLY A 165 -9.32 10.20 -6.63
C GLY A 165 -10.06 11.41 -7.16
N VAL A 166 -11.38 11.29 -7.19
CA VAL A 166 -12.28 12.41 -7.49
C VAL A 166 -12.85 12.95 -6.19
N LYS A 167 -12.80 14.28 -6.01
CA LYS A 167 -13.30 14.96 -4.81
C LYS A 167 -14.27 16.06 -5.21
N ALA A 168 -15.29 16.28 -4.38
CA ALA A 168 -16.25 17.37 -4.51
C ALA A 168 -16.94 17.48 -5.90
N GLY A 169 -16.98 16.38 -6.66
CA GLY A 169 -17.63 16.29 -7.97
C GLY A 169 -16.85 16.92 -9.13
N ASN A 170 -15.86 17.77 -8.87
CA ASN A 170 -15.11 18.49 -9.91
C ASN A 170 -13.59 18.55 -9.68
N GLU A 171 -13.06 17.95 -8.62
CA GLU A 171 -11.62 17.91 -8.38
C GLU A 171 -11.03 16.54 -8.70
N CYS A 172 -9.89 16.54 -9.39
CA CYS A 172 -9.08 15.35 -9.61
C CYS A 172 -7.76 15.48 -8.86
N TRP A 173 -7.45 14.43 -8.11
CA TRP A 173 -6.27 14.29 -7.28
C TRP A 173 -5.55 12.99 -7.60
N CYS A 174 -4.23 13.02 -7.50
CA CYS A 174 -3.33 11.93 -7.81
C CYS A 174 -2.26 11.80 -6.73
N SER A 175 -1.73 10.60 -6.56
CA SER A 175 -0.68 10.34 -5.57
C SER A 175 0.02 9.01 -5.87
N PRO A 176 1.28 8.83 -5.45
CA PRO A 176 1.91 7.51 -5.41
C PRO A 176 1.42 6.65 -4.24
N PHE A 177 0.62 7.20 -3.31
CA PHE A 177 0.02 6.50 -2.16
C PHE A 177 -1.36 7.06 -1.77
N VAL A 178 -2.15 6.31 -1.00
CA VAL A 178 -3.42 6.79 -0.40
C VAL A 178 -3.21 6.92 1.09
N ALA A 179 -3.46 8.10 1.66
CA ALA A 179 -3.33 8.35 3.09
C ALA A 179 -4.71 8.41 3.77
N GLY A 180 -4.89 7.81 4.95
CA GLY A 180 -6.14 7.89 5.70
C GLY A 180 -7.05 6.67 5.56
N GLU A 181 -8.20 6.74 6.22
CA GLU A 181 -9.09 5.59 6.43
C GLU A 181 -10.29 5.59 5.49
N HIS A 182 -10.90 4.42 5.32
CA HIS A 182 -12.18 4.31 4.62
C HIS A 182 -13.25 5.15 5.32
N ALA A 183 -14.09 5.81 4.53
CA ALA A 183 -15.28 6.45 5.06
C ALA A 183 -16.18 5.40 5.70
N ARG A 184 -16.72 5.73 6.88
CA ARG A 184 -17.68 4.87 7.59
C ARG A 184 -18.92 4.60 6.76
N ASP A 185 -19.33 5.58 5.96
CA ASP A 185 -20.39 5.44 4.98
C ASP A 185 -19.82 5.58 3.56
N GLN A 186 -19.90 4.51 2.79
CA GLN A 186 -19.42 4.50 1.40
C GLN A 186 -20.29 5.35 0.47
N SER A 187 -21.49 5.72 0.90
CA SER A 187 -22.37 6.61 0.16
C SER A 187 -21.99 8.09 0.26
N ASP A 188 -21.08 8.45 1.18
CA ASP A 188 -20.57 9.81 1.32
C ASP A 188 -19.84 10.30 0.05
N CYS A 189 -19.34 9.37 -0.77
CA CYS A 189 -18.68 9.66 -2.05
C CYS A 189 -19.61 9.59 -3.27
N ASN A 190 -20.93 9.49 -3.11
CA ASN A 190 -21.89 9.42 -4.23
C ASN A 190 -22.24 10.78 -4.86
N LEU A 191 -21.44 11.81 -4.60
CA LEU A 191 -21.62 13.11 -5.25
C LEU A 191 -21.30 12.95 -6.76
N PRO A 192 -22.23 13.30 -7.66
CA PRO A 192 -22.01 13.12 -9.09
C PRO A 192 -20.85 13.97 -9.59
N CYS A 193 -20.10 13.42 -10.54
CA CYS A 193 -19.08 14.17 -11.26
C CYS A 193 -19.73 15.22 -12.17
N SER A 194 -18.99 16.27 -12.49
CA SER A 194 -19.48 17.40 -13.29
C SER A 194 -19.68 17.12 -14.78
N GLY A 195 -19.08 16.05 -15.33
CA GLY A 195 -19.11 15.69 -16.76
C GLY A 195 -19.80 14.38 -17.10
#